data_AF-A0A316JIT2-F1
#
_entry.id   AF-A0A316JIT2-F1
#
_cell.length_a   1.000
_cell.length_b   1.000
_cell.length_c   1.000
_cell.angle_alpha   90.00
_cell.angle_beta   90.00
_cell.angle_gamma   90.00
#
_symmetry.space_group_name_H-M   'P 1'
#
loop_
_entity.id
_entity.type
_entity.pdbx_description
1 polymer ?
#
loop_
_entity_poly.entity_id
_entity_poly.type
_entity_poly.pdbx_seq_one_letter_code
_entity_poly.pdbx_strand_id
1 'polypeptide(L)'
;MLPVLLAASPQAAPILRPQQVLPLPGSLDAVLMLNDNNPELISGPGILLSTFADPRHRDAHLDLPLNGRFDLFSHHVYAGTPEQPDSTIWLAVVAQPRGEQAVELSLLSGSTALSQSTDGREPQAPFLPLPERMRQDGSTYAGPGSRVATELLLRQRNPNLPKRWTLRPGSPTTLLLLPIPVQGLDPLLNGRNLQLRLQASGAISVATLAAFGNGNEPPTQQALAQILSSGVLSPKEHKPTPRGARGRMVYSRVSGVQIGSTWSATVSDPGKSCLSTTSAPISWPIASLERGRLGTGQVQTAELKAHYPGTAWAAHGNYGVAYDIRIPLCNRSKSPAALAVALESPLKTDQAVGGLQFISSPSRSVMFRGTVELNGLDGQPSRQSFHLVQRAGQQGPELGRISLTPGETRELRVRLIYPADATPPQVLSLLPVKQSPAPPDSLQP
;
A
#
# COMPACT_ATOMS: atom_id res chain seq x y z
N MET A 1 40.06 20.14 -16.90
CA MET A 1 38.67 20.35 -17.33
C MET A 1 37.84 20.66 -16.10
N LEU A 2 37.30 21.88 -15.99
CA LEU A 2 36.40 22.24 -14.90
C LEU A 2 35.08 21.45 -15.02
N PRO A 3 34.45 21.05 -13.91
CA PRO A 3 33.11 20.49 -13.94
C PRO A 3 32.11 21.59 -14.28
N VAL A 4 31.36 21.38 -15.35
CA VAL A 4 30.17 22.19 -15.66
C VAL A 4 29.14 21.87 -14.56
N LEU A 5 28.89 22.85 -13.69
CA LEU A 5 27.71 22.89 -12.84
C LEU A 5 26.49 22.93 -13.78
N LEU A 6 25.86 21.78 -14.00
CA LEU A 6 24.52 21.70 -14.59
C LEU A 6 23.57 22.39 -13.61
N ALA A 7 23.20 23.63 -13.94
CA ALA A 7 22.15 24.36 -13.25
C ALA A 7 20.88 23.50 -13.23
N ALA A 8 20.34 23.26 -12.03
CA ALA A 8 19.03 22.64 -11.89
C ALA A 8 18.02 23.49 -12.69
N SER A 9 17.30 22.86 -13.62
CA SER A 9 16.24 23.53 -14.37
C SER A 9 15.23 24.11 -13.37
N PRO A 10 14.76 25.36 -13.55
CA PRO A 10 13.80 25.97 -12.64
C PRO A 10 12.54 25.10 -12.55
N GLN A 11 12.21 24.64 -11.35
CA GLN A 11 11.00 23.88 -11.10
C GLN A 11 9.81 24.81 -11.38
N ALA A 12 8.91 24.39 -12.28
CA ALA A 12 7.74 25.18 -12.64
C ALA A 12 6.95 25.58 -11.38
N ALA A 13 6.51 26.84 -11.31
CA ALA A 13 5.77 27.35 -10.16
C ALA A 13 4.52 26.49 -9.91
N PRO A 14 4.19 26.16 -8.65
CA PRO A 14 3.01 25.38 -8.35
C PRO A 14 1.72 26.06 -8.84
N ILE A 15 0.84 25.30 -9.46
CA ILE A 15 -0.52 25.71 -9.83
C ILE A 15 -1.44 25.32 -8.68
N LEU A 16 -2.07 26.31 -8.05
CA LEU A 16 -3.14 26.09 -7.09
C LEU A 16 -4.45 25.87 -7.84
N ARG A 17 -5.10 24.70 -7.63
CA ARG A 17 -6.49 24.47 -8.03
C ARG A 17 -7.38 24.70 -6.81
N PRO A 18 -8.22 25.75 -6.78
CA PRO A 18 -9.13 26.00 -5.68
C PRO A 18 -10.15 24.87 -5.55
N GLN A 19 -10.32 24.35 -4.34
CA GLN A 19 -11.27 23.28 -4.04
C GLN A 19 -11.35 23.03 -2.54
N GLN A 20 -12.42 22.37 -2.11
CA GLN A 20 -12.51 21.89 -0.74
C GLN A 20 -11.58 20.69 -0.53
N VAL A 21 -10.88 20.65 0.60
CA VAL A 21 -10.08 19.50 1.03
C VAL A 21 -10.52 19.17 2.45
N LEU A 22 -11.18 18.01 2.61
CA LEU A 22 -11.76 17.59 3.88
C LEU A 22 -11.09 16.31 4.38
N PRO A 23 -11.06 16.08 5.70
CA PRO A 23 -10.61 14.79 6.25
C PRO A 23 -11.49 13.65 5.72
N LEU A 24 -10.88 12.51 5.40
CA LEU A 24 -11.62 11.31 5.00
C LEU A 24 -12.34 10.74 6.24
N PRO A 25 -13.68 10.60 6.26
CA PRO A 25 -14.38 10.02 7.40
C PRO A 25 -14.03 8.53 7.57
N GLY A 26 -14.40 7.99 8.73
CA GLY A 26 -14.12 6.60 9.09
C GLY A 26 -12.77 6.44 9.79
N SER A 27 -12.30 5.20 9.87
CA SER A 27 -11.07 4.83 10.55
C SER A 27 -10.55 3.50 10.02
N LEU A 28 -9.32 3.16 10.42
CA LEU A 28 -8.83 1.79 10.36
C LEU A 28 -9.68 0.86 11.23
N ASP A 29 -9.79 -0.40 10.81
CA ASP A 29 -10.33 -1.49 11.62
C ASP A 29 -9.32 -1.93 12.72
N ALA A 30 -9.67 -2.98 13.47
CA ALA A 30 -8.83 -3.51 14.55
C ALA A 30 -8.04 -4.76 14.16
N VAL A 31 -8.05 -5.15 12.87
CA VAL A 31 -7.34 -6.35 12.39
C VAL A 31 -5.84 -6.10 12.52
N LEU A 32 -5.15 -6.98 13.24
CA LEU A 32 -3.69 -6.89 13.38
C LEU A 32 -3.02 -7.22 12.06
N MET A 33 -1.98 -6.47 11.70
CA MET A 33 -1.14 -6.77 10.55
C MET A 33 0.33 -6.82 10.97
N LEU A 34 0.99 -7.94 10.72
CA LEU A 34 2.46 -8.01 10.78
C LEU A 34 3.00 -7.15 9.64
N ASN A 35 3.70 -6.08 9.98
CA ASN A 35 4.25 -5.13 9.04
C ASN A 35 5.78 -5.25 9.06
N ASP A 36 6.30 -5.88 8.02
CA ASP A 36 7.70 -6.26 7.87
C ASP A 36 8.33 -5.56 6.65
N ASN A 37 8.92 -4.40 6.88
CA ASN A 37 9.54 -3.57 5.84
C ASN A 37 10.83 -2.90 6.32
N ASN A 38 11.36 -3.31 7.48
CA ASN A 38 12.60 -2.80 8.06
C ASN A 38 13.58 -3.96 8.33
N PRO A 39 14.73 -4.04 7.64
CA PRO A 39 15.19 -3.10 6.60
C PRO A 39 14.31 -3.16 5.35
N GLU A 40 14.43 -2.20 4.43
CA GLU A 40 13.97 -2.43 3.05
C GLU A 40 15.03 -3.20 2.28
N LEU A 41 16.31 -2.82 2.40
CA LEU A 41 17.43 -3.58 1.82
C LEU A 41 17.96 -4.60 2.82
N ILE A 42 17.69 -5.88 2.58
CA ILE A 42 18.27 -6.95 3.39
C ILE A 42 19.75 -7.10 3.05
N SER A 43 20.61 -6.76 4.02
CA SER A 43 22.08 -6.89 3.88
C SER A 43 22.64 -8.15 4.52
N GLY A 44 21.83 -8.91 5.27
CA GLY A 44 22.26 -10.14 5.91
C GLY A 44 21.12 -10.95 6.54
N PRO A 45 21.37 -12.23 6.87
CA PRO A 45 20.38 -13.12 7.44
C PRO A 45 20.01 -12.71 8.87
N GLY A 46 18.84 -13.14 9.33
CA GLY A 46 18.35 -12.91 10.68
C GLY A 46 16.84 -12.82 10.77
N ILE A 47 16.34 -12.53 11.96
CA ILE A 47 14.92 -12.28 12.20
C ILE A 47 14.56 -10.90 11.62
N LEU A 48 13.60 -10.86 10.70
CA LEU A 48 13.06 -9.61 10.17
C LEU A 48 11.97 -9.07 11.10
N LEU A 49 11.02 -9.91 11.48
CA LEU A 49 9.99 -9.61 12.47
C LEU A 49 9.54 -10.90 13.16
N SER A 50 9.33 -10.88 14.47
CA SER A 50 8.88 -12.05 15.22
C SER A 50 7.92 -11.67 16.32
N THR A 51 6.81 -12.41 16.38
CA THR A 51 5.81 -12.31 17.43
C THR A 51 5.89 -13.46 18.43
N PHE A 52 6.97 -14.27 18.39
CA PHE A 52 7.22 -15.34 19.36
C PHE A 52 7.45 -14.77 20.77
N ALA A 53 7.41 -15.64 21.79
CA ALA A 53 7.96 -15.35 23.10
C ALA A 53 9.33 -15.99 23.22
N ASP A 54 10.35 -15.21 23.54
CA ASP A 54 11.60 -15.73 24.10
C ASP A 54 12.09 -14.76 25.19
N PRO A 55 12.00 -15.14 26.48
CA PRO A 55 12.48 -14.31 27.59
C PRO A 55 13.96 -13.94 27.50
N ARG A 56 14.78 -14.71 26.77
CA ARG A 56 16.21 -14.47 26.59
C ARG A 56 16.51 -13.40 25.53
N HIS A 57 15.57 -13.17 24.61
CA HIS A 57 15.76 -12.31 23.44
C HIS A 57 14.55 -11.37 23.23
N ARG A 58 14.15 -10.64 24.28
CA ARG A 58 12.95 -9.78 24.28
C ARG A 58 12.97 -8.68 23.21
N ASP A 59 14.15 -8.19 22.84
CA ASP A 59 14.28 -7.17 21.80
C ASP A 59 14.13 -7.73 20.37
N ALA A 60 14.18 -9.06 20.22
CA ALA A 60 14.04 -9.76 18.95
C ALA A 60 12.69 -10.49 18.78
N HIS A 61 11.83 -10.43 19.80
CA HIS A 61 10.56 -11.15 19.85
C HIS A 61 9.51 -10.31 20.58
N LEU A 62 8.49 -9.87 19.85
CA LEU A 62 7.46 -8.94 20.36
C LEU A 62 6.52 -9.53 21.41
N ASP A 63 6.54 -10.86 21.60
CA ASP A 63 5.63 -11.60 22.46
C ASP A 63 4.15 -11.17 22.30
N LEU A 64 3.66 -11.26 21.06
CA LEU A 64 2.30 -10.86 20.74
C LEU A 64 1.55 -12.00 20.03
N PRO A 65 0.66 -12.74 20.72
CA PRO A 65 -0.11 -13.79 20.07
C PRO A 65 -1.05 -13.22 19.01
N LEU A 66 -1.12 -13.90 17.87
CA LEU A 66 -2.11 -13.64 16.82
C LEU A 66 -3.19 -14.69 16.90
N ASN A 67 -4.45 -14.27 16.92
CA ASN A 67 -5.59 -15.18 16.99
C ASN A 67 -6.71 -14.67 16.07
N GLY A 68 -7.44 -15.58 15.44
CA GLY A 68 -8.48 -15.22 14.50
C GLY A 68 -7.93 -14.57 13.23
N ARG A 69 -8.55 -13.46 12.80
CA ARG A 69 -8.22 -12.73 11.57
C ARG A 69 -7.00 -11.82 11.77
N PHE A 70 -5.97 -11.98 10.94
CA PHE A 70 -4.81 -11.08 10.90
C PHE A 70 -4.15 -11.04 9.51
N ASP A 71 -3.39 -9.99 9.23
CA ASP A 71 -2.65 -9.83 7.97
C ASP A 71 -1.14 -9.95 8.17
N LEU A 72 -0.45 -10.25 7.08
CA LEU A 72 1.00 -10.13 6.98
C LEU A 72 1.30 -9.31 5.74
N PHE A 73 2.06 -8.24 5.89
CA PHE A 73 2.64 -7.44 4.83
C PHE A 73 4.16 -7.50 4.98
N SER A 74 4.86 -7.88 3.91
CA SER A 74 6.31 -7.88 3.86
C SER A 74 6.79 -7.30 2.53
N HIS A 75 7.77 -6.40 2.58
CA HIS A 75 8.36 -5.77 1.40
C HIS A 75 9.85 -5.59 1.62
N HIS A 76 10.65 -6.24 0.78
CA HIS A 76 12.11 -6.24 0.91
C HIS A 76 12.78 -6.24 -0.44
N VAL A 77 14.01 -5.74 -0.46
CA VAL A 77 14.96 -5.72 -1.57
C VAL A 77 16.20 -6.46 -1.12
N TYR A 78 16.83 -7.18 -2.04
CA TYR A 78 18.12 -7.79 -1.85
C TYR A 78 19.07 -7.32 -2.95
N ALA A 79 20.28 -6.92 -2.54
CA ALA A 79 21.38 -6.63 -3.44
C ALA A 79 22.46 -7.70 -3.26
N GLY A 80 22.79 -8.39 -4.34
CA GLY A 80 23.97 -9.26 -4.35
C GLY A 80 25.24 -8.43 -4.49
N THR A 81 26.38 -9.11 -4.38
CA THR A 81 27.70 -8.50 -4.59
C THR A 81 28.35 -9.06 -5.87
N PRO A 82 29.31 -8.35 -6.47
CA PRO A 82 30.07 -8.87 -7.61
C PRO A 82 30.76 -10.21 -7.33
N GLU A 83 31.09 -10.49 -6.07
CA GLU A 83 31.71 -11.75 -5.63
C GLU A 83 30.71 -12.90 -5.51
N GLN A 84 29.41 -12.60 -5.42
CA GLN A 84 28.32 -13.57 -5.30
C GLN A 84 27.17 -13.21 -6.25
N PRO A 85 27.42 -13.17 -7.58
CA PRO A 85 26.45 -12.71 -8.56
C PRO A 85 25.25 -13.65 -8.73
N ASP A 86 25.35 -14.88 -8.22
CA ASP A 86 24.32 -15.91 -8.19
C ASP A 86 23.66 -16.07 -6.81
N SER A 87 23.89 -15.13 -5.88
CA SER A 87 23.31 -15.18 -4.55
C SER A 87 21.78 -15.09 -4.56
N THR A 88 21.18 -15.84 -3.63
CA THR A 88 19.75 -15.80 -3.34
C THR A 88 19.56 -15.70 -1.84
N ILE A 89 18.86 -14.67 -1.39
CA ILE A 89 18.32 -14.63 -0.02
C ILE A 89 16.88 -15.09 -0.02
N TRP A 90 16.48 -15.82 1.03
CA TRP A 90 15.13 -16.36 1.16
C TRP A 90 14.36 -15.61 2.25
N LEU A 91 13.16 -15.15 1.89
CA LEU A 91 12.15 -14.69 2.84
C LEU A 91 11.35 -15.90 3.31
N ALA A 92 11.58 -16.32 4.56
CA ALA A 92 10.82 -17.39 5.19
C ALA A 92 9.72 -16.82 6.09
N VAL A 93 8.54 -17.42 6.04
CA VAL A 93 7.48 -17.19 7.02
C VAL A 93 7.31 -18.46 7.84
N VAL A 94 7.48 -18.35 9.16
CA VAL A 94 7.32 -19.48 10.09
C VAL A 94 6.26 -19.17 11.13
N ALA A 95 5.53 -20.18 11.57
CA ALA A 95 4.52 -20.03 12.61
C ALA A 95 4.49 -21.23 13.57
N GLN A 96 4.05 -20.99 14.80
CA GLN A 96 3.92 -22.02 15.83
C GLN A 96 2.70 -21.73 16.71
N PRO A 97 1.91 -22.75 17.12
CA PRO A 97 0.90 -22.59 18.15
C PRO A 97 1.49 -22.06 19.46
N ARG A 98 0.74 -21.20 20.14
CA ARG A 98 1.10 -20.70 21.48
C ARG A 98 0.74 -21.66 22.61
N GLY A 99 -0.13 -22.63 22.34
CA GLY A 99 -0.51 -23.68 23.28
C GLY A 99 -0.16 -25.06 22.78
N GLU A 100 -0.57 -26.08 23.54
CA GLU A 100 -0.27 -27.50 23.29
C GLU A 100 -1.18 -28.16 22.24
N GLN A 101 -2.11 -27.41 21.65
CA GLN A 101 -3.06 -27.92 20.66
C GLN A 101 -2.63 -27.51 19.25
N ALA A 102 -2.90 -28.37 18.28
CA ALA A 102 -2.70 -28.01 16.88
C ALA A 102 -3.64 -26.85 16.50
N VAL A 103 -3.14 -25.95 15.64
CA VAL A 103 -3.91 -24.81 15.13
C VAL A 103 -4.03 -24.91 13.61
N GLU A 104 -5.24 -24.71 13.10
CA GLU A 104 -5.49 -24.58 11.67
C GLU A 104 -5.30 -23.11 11.27
N LEU A 105 -4.44 -22.90 10.27
CA LEU A 105 -4.22 -21.59 9.66
C LEU A 105 -4.73 -21.63 8.22
N SER A 106 -5.61 -20.71 7.86
CA SER A 106 -6.17 -20.60 6.51
C SER A 106 -5.76 -19.28 5.84
N LEU A 107 -5.38 -19.36 4.56
CA LEU A 107 -5.19 -18.22 3.68
C LEU A 107 -6.53 -17.81 3.07
N LEU A 108 -7.02 -16.62 3.42
CA LEU A 108 -8.24 -16.03 2.88
C LEU A 108 -7.99 -15.39 1.51
N SER A 109 -6.87 -14.69 1.38
CA SER A 109 -6.35 -14.16 0.11
C SER A 109 -4.87 -13.83 0.28
N GLY A 110 -4.06 -14.01 -0.75
CA GLY A 110 -2.65 -13.68 -0.68
C GLY A 110 -2.05 -13.48 -2.06
N SER A 111 -1.00 -12.67 -2.12
CA SER A 111 -0.17 -12.51 -3.31
C SER A 111 1.27 -12.22 -2.91
N THR A 112 2.19 -12.68 -3.75
CA THR A 112 3.62 -12.37 -3.70
C THR A 112 4.11 -12.13 -5.11
N ALA A 113 5.06 -11.21 -5.27
CA ALA A 113 5.72 -10.98 -6.54
C ALA A 113 7.16 -10.49 -6.34
N LEU A 114 8.05 -10.92 -7.24
CA LEU A 114 9.36 -10.34 -7.45
C LEU A 114 9.28 -9.07 -8.29
N SER A 115 10.27 -8.21 -8.18
CA SER A 115 10.48 -7.15 -9.17
C SER A 115 10.88 -7.77 -10.52
N GLN A 116 11.71 -8.82 -10.50
CA GLN A 116 12.23 -9.49 -11.70
C GLN A 116 12.37 -11.00 -11.43
N SER A 117 11.88 -11.86 -12.33
CA SER A 117 12.05 -13.32 -12.33
C SER A 117 12.69 -13.72 -13.65
N THR A 118 13.95 -14.13 -13.59
CA THR A 118 14.76 -14.48 -14.78
C THR A 118 14.43 -15.87 -15.35
N ASP A 119 13.83 -16.75 -14.56
CA ASP A 119 13.45 -18.11 -14.96
C ASP A 119 11.95 -18.30 -15.23
N GLY A 120 11.15 -17.25 -15.02
CA GLY A 120 9.70 -17.25 -15.21
C GLY A 120 8.90 -18.10 -14.20
N ARG A 121 9.54 -18.67 -13.17
CA ARG A 121 8.87 -19.53 -12.18
C ARG A 121 8.11 -18.74 -11.13
N GLU A 122 8.62 -17.57 -10.79
CA GLU A 122 8.04 -16.69 -9.78
C GLU A 122 7.17 -15.60 -10.43
N PRO A 123 6.02 -15.27 -9.82
CA PRO A 123 5.28 -14.06 -10.18
C PRO A 123 6.21 -12.85 -10.14
N GLN A 124 6.26 -12.07 -11.22
CA GLN A 124 7.07 -10.85 -11.29
C GLN A 124 6.26 -9.61 -11.72
N ALA A 125 6.77 -8.43 -11.37
CA ALA A 125 6.27 -7.16 -11.88
C ALA A 125 7.41 -6.14 -11.96
N PRO A 126 8.08 -6.02 -13.12
CA PRO A 126 9.12 -5.01 -13.31
C PRO A 126 8.56 -3.59 -13.25
N PHE A 127 9.43 -2.62 -12.99
CA PHE A 127 9.07 -1.20 -12.96
C PHE A 127 8.95 -0.62 -14.38
N LEU A 128 7.87 -0.99 -15.07
CA LEU A 128 7.60 -0.54 -16.43
C LEU A 128 7.21 0.94 -16.50
N PRO A 129 7.62 1.68 -17.56
CA PRO A 129 7.21 3.06 -17.80
C PRO A 129 5.80 3.11 -18.42
N LEU A 130 4.79 2.70 -17.66
CA LEU A 130 3.40 2.68 -18.13
C LEU A 130 2.82 4.12 -18.27
N PRO A 131 1.83 4.32 -19.15
CA PRO A 131 1.01 5.53 -19.20
C PRO A 131 0.38 5.88 -17.85
N GLU A 132 -0.01 7.15 -17.71
CA GLU A 132 -0.60 7.67 -16.47
C GLU A 132 -1.88 6.94 -16.05
N ARG A 133 -2.62 6.42 -17.04
CA ARG A 133 -3.83 5.63 -16.84
C ARG A 133 -3.92 4.53 -17.88
N MET A 134 -4.22 3.33 -17.42
CA MET A 134 -4.61 2.19 -18.26
C MET A 134 -5.85 1.54 -17.67
N ARG A 135 -6.74 1.02 -18.51
CA ARG A 135 -7.78 0.10 -18.02
C ARG A 135 -7.07 -1.11 -17.42
N GLN A 136 -7.50 -1.53 -16.24
CA GLN A 136 -6.95 -2.69 -15.59
C GLN A 136 -7.60 -3.95 -16.19
N ASP A 137 -6.76 -4.80 -16.77
CA ASP A 137 -7.11 -6.07 -17.43
C ASP A 137 -6.90 -7.30 -16.53
N GLY A 138 -6.34 -7.08 -15.33
CA GLY A 138 -5.96 -8.15 -14.41
C GLY A 138 -4.50 -8.60 -14.57
N SER A 139 -3.71 -7.94 -15.41
CA SER A 139 -2.29 -8.23 -15.64
C SER A 139 -1.41 -6.97 -15.75
N THR A 140 -1.97 -5.78 -15.67
CA THR A 140 -1.24 -4.51 -15.78
C THR A 140 -0.64 -4.11 -14.44
N TYR A 141 0.70 -4.19 -14.33
CA TYR A 141 1.46 -3.92 -13.11
C TYR A 141 2.74 -3.13 -13.42
N ALA A 142 3.21 -2.34 -12.45
CA ALA A 142 4.51 -1.66 -12.51
C ALA A 142 5.16 -1.65 -11.11
N GLY A 143 5.93 -2.69 -10.81
CA GLY A 143 6.50 -2.96 -9.49
C GLY A 143 5.77 -4.06 -8.70
N PRO A 144 6.48 -4.77 -7.81
CA PRO A 144 5.92 -5.89 -7.06
C PRO A 144 4.82 -5.46 -6.07
N GLY A 145 4.95 -4.28 -5.45
CA GLY A 145 3.91 -3.73 -4.57
C GLY A 145 2.63 -3.40 -5.34
N SER A 146 2.76 -2.85 -6.55
CA SER A 146 1.61 -2.66 -7.44
C SER A 146 0.92 -3.99 -7.77
N ARG A 147 1.68 -5.03 -8.15
CA ARG A 147 1.09 -6.32 -8.52
C ARG A 147 0.34 -6.95 -7.36
N VAL A 148 0.96 -7.06 -6.19
CA VAL A 148 0.35 -7.66 -5.00
C VAL A 148 -0.93 -6.92 -4.61
N ALA A 149 -0.91 -5.58 -4.60
CA ALA A 149 -2.08 -4.77 -4.31
C ALA A 149 -3.21 -5.00 -5.33
N THR A 150 -2.89 -5.08 -6.62
CA THR A 150 -3.87 -5.31 -7.68
C THR A 150 -4.47 -6.72 -7.60
N GLU A 151 -3.65 -7.76 -7.45
CA GLU A 151 -4.12 -9.14 -7.34
C GLU A 151 -5.07 -9.31 -6.14
N LEU A 152 -4.73 -8.71 -4.98
CA LEU A 152 -5.61 -8.73 -3.81
C LEU A 152 -6.89 -7.91 -3.99
N LEU A 153 -6.82 -6.74 -4.62
CA LEU A 153 -7.99 -5.89 -4.87
C LEU A 153 -9.00 -6.59 -5.79
N LEU A 154 -8.49 -7.21 -6.85
CA LEU A 154 -9.27 -7.95 -7.85
C LEU A 154 -9.59 -9.39 -7.41
N ARG A 155 -9.17 -9.79 -6.20
CA ARG A 155 -9.41 -11.13 -5.62
C ARG A 155 -8.86 -12.27 -6.50
N GLN A 156 -7.74 -12.02 -7.15
CA GLN A 156 -7.04 -13.04 -7.91
C GLN A 156 -6.43 -14.08 -6.96
N ARG A 157 -6.38 -15.32 -7.41
CA ARG A 157 -5.75 -16.42 -6.68
C ARG A 157 -4.30 -16.53 -7.14
N ASN A 158 -3.37 -16.48 -6.20
CA ASN A 158 -1.99 -16.89 -6.47
C ASN A 158 -1.86 -18.41 -6.26
N PRO A 159 -1.61 -19.21 -7.32
CA PRO A 159 -1.55 -20.66 -7.22
C PRO A 159 -0.33 -21.17 -6.43
N ASN A 160 0.71 -20.33 -6.27
CA ASN A 160 1.95 -20.69 -5.57
C ASN A 160 1.81 -20.59 -4.05
N LEU A 161 0.70 -20.04 -3.54
CA LEU A 161 0.45 -19.93 -2.11
C LEU A 161 -0.44 -21.08 -1.60
N PRO A 162 -0.02 -21.84 -0.56
CA PRO A 162 -0.86 -22.83 0.08
C PRO A 162 -2.14 -22.20 0.67
N LYS A 163 -3.24 -22.95 0.66
CA LYS A 163 -4.53 -22.46 1.18
C LYS A 163 -4.66 -22.63 2.69
N ARG A 164 -4.02 -23.65 3.26
CA ARG A 164 -4.16 -24.05 4.66
C ARG A 164 -2.87 -24.69 5.16
N TRP A 165 -2.63 -24.56 6.45
CA TRP A 165 -1.56 -25.22 7.18
C TRP A 165 -2.11 -25.76 8.50
N THR A 166 -1.67 -26.95 8.88
CA THR A 166 -1.86 -27.50 10.23
C THR A 166 -0.60 -27.26 11.03
N LEU A 167 -0.66 -26.39 12.03
CA LEU A 167 0.46 -26.01 12.88
C LEU A 167 0.47 -26.91 14.12
N ARG A 168 1.55 -27.66 14.34
CA ARG A 168 1.70 -28.51 15.53
C ARG A 168 2.51 -27.80 16.62
N PRO A 169 2.24 -28.08 17.90
CA PRO A 169 3.07 -27.58 19.00
C PRO A 169 4.48 -28.16 18.95
N GLY A 170 5.40 -27.56 19.70
CA GLY A 170 6.77 -28.04 19.89
C GLY A 170 7.81 -27.56 18.88
N SER A 171 7.42 -27.23 17.64
CA SER A 171 8.35 -26.65 16.66
C SER A 171 7.68 -25.69 15.66
N PRO A 172 8.41 -24.68 15.14
CA PRO A 172 7.90 -23.83 14.07
C PRO A 172 7.66 -24.60 12.77
N THR A 173 6.50 -24.37 12.19
CA THR A 173 6.14 -24.81 10.84
C THR A 173 6.54 -23.73 9.83
N THR A 174 7.28 -24.09 8.78
CA THR A 174 7.54 -23.19 7.65
C THR A 174 6.29 -23.06 6.79
N LEU A 175 5.70 -21.87 6.75
CA LEU A 175 4.50 -21.57 5.96
C LEU A 175 4.85 -21.29 4.50
N LEU A 176 5.87 -20.46 4.30
CA LEU A 176 6.35 -19.99 3.00
C LEU A 176 7.86 -19.90 3.03
N LEU A 177 8.48 -20.17 1.88
CA LEU A 177 9.91 -19.99 1.65
C LEU A 177 10.07 -19.40 0.25
N LEU A 178 10.35 -18.10 0.20
CA LEU A 178 10.22 -17.29 -0.99
C LEU A 178 11.59 -16.74 -1.41
N PRO A 179 12.12 -17.08 -2.59
CA PRO A 179 13.47 -16.68 -3.00
C PRO A 179 13.51 -15.22 -3.46
N ILE A 180 14.62 -14.53 -3.24
CA ILE A 180 14.92 -13.23 -3.82
C ILE A 180 16.27 -13.35 -4.55
N PRO A 181 16.27 -13.94 -5.77
CA PRO A 181 17.50 -14.18 -6.52
C PRO A 181 17.96 -12.91 -7.21
N VAL A 182 19.28 -12.72 -7.33
CA VAL A 182 19.86 -11.63 -8.14
C VAL A 182 20.56 -12.13 -9.41
N GLN A 183 20.66 -13.44 -9.59
CA GLN A 183 21.34 -14.06 -10.71
C GLN A 183 20.81 -13.56 -12.06
N GLY A 184 21.71 -12.98 -12.86
CA GLY A 184 21.41 -12.48 -14.20
C GLY A 184 20.72 -11.11 -14.24
N LEU A 185 20.63 -10.40 -13.11
CA LEU A 185 20.09 -9.04 -13.06
C LEU A 185 21.21 -7.98 -13.17
N ASP A 186 20.90 -6.85 -13.81
CA ASP A 186 21.77 -5.67 -13.84
C ASP A 186 20.96 -4.40 -13.47
N PRO A 187 21.22 -3.77 -12.30
CA PRO A 187 22.14 -4.23 -11.26
C PRO A 187 21.66 -5.53 -10.61
N LEU A 188 22.54 -6.21 -9.85
CA LEU A 188 22.26 -7.39 -9.03
C LEU A 188 21.29 -7.07 -7.87
N LEU A 189 20.06 -6.67 -8.19
CA LEU A 189 19.09 -6.11 -7.29
C LEU A 189 17.70 -6.67 -7.60
N ASN A 190 17.04 -7.22 -6.59
CA ASN A 190 15.67 -7.71 -6.74
C ASN A 190 14.83 -7.40 -5.51
N GLY A 191 13.59 -6.95 -5.73
CA GLY A 191 12.59 -6.75 -4.68
C GLY A 191 11.61 -7.91 -4.61
N ARG A 192 11.05 -8.17 -3.44
CA ARG A 192 9.88 -9.04 -3.23
C ARG A 192 8.86 -8.32 -2.36
N ASN A 193 7.61 -8.31 -2.82
CA ASN A 193 6.47 -7.93 -2.00
C ASN A 193 5.63 -9.17 -1.70
N LEU A 194 5.15 -9.29 -0.47
CA LEU A 194 4.26 -10.34 0.03
C LEU A 194 3.14 -9.68 0.82
N GLN A 195 1.89 -10.06 0.53
CA GLN A 195 0.78 -9.70 1.40
C GLN A 195 -0.23 -10.85 1.52
N LEU A 196 -0.57 -11.19 2.76
CA LEU A 196 -1.43 -12.30 3.13
C LEU A 196 -2.55 -11.83 4.04
N ARG A 197 -3.74 -12.38 3.82
CA ARG A 197 -4.90 -12.30 4.72
C ARG A 197 -5.14 -13.68 5.30
N LEU A 198 -4.96 -13.82 6.60
CA LEU A 198 -4.95 -15.10 7.29
C LEU A 198 -6.07 -15.19 8.33
N GLN A 199 -6.46 -16.43 8.65
CA GLN A 199 -7.38 -16.79 9.71
C GLN A 199 -6.81 -17.97 10.48
N ALA A 200 -6.51 -17.79 11.77
CA ALA A 200 -6.10 -18.86 12.68
C ALA A 200 -7.30 -19.33 13.53
N SER A 201 -7.37 -20.65 13.79
CA SER A 201 -8.37 -21.23 14.70
C SER A 201 -8.00 -21.11 16.19
N GLY A 202 -6.78 -20.65 16.49
CA GLY A 202 -6.25 -20.46 17.83
C GLY A 202 -5.05 -19.52 17.85
N ALA A 203 -4.52 -19.23 19.03
CA ALA A 203 -3.39 -18.31 19.20
C ALA A 203 -2.08 -18.90 18.66
N ILE A 204 -1.39 -18.13 17.82
CA ILE A 204 -0.12 -18.51 17.20
C ILE A 204 0.93 -17.39 17.34
N SER A 205 2.19 -17.77 17.25
CA SER A 205 3.30 -16.88 16.90
C SER A 205 3.57 -16.99 15.40
N VAL A 206 3.96 -15.88 14.79
CA VAL A 206 4.45 -15.80 13.41
C VAL A 206 5.76 -15.00 13.38
N ALA A 207 6.70 -15.41 12.55
CA ALA A 207 7.91 -14.67 12.27
C ALA A 207 8.24 -14.65 10.77
N THR A 208 8.84 -13.56 10.31
CA THR A 208 9.51 -13.45 9.01
C THR A 208 11.01 -13.47 9.24
N LEU A 209 11.72 -14.26 8.44
CA LEU A 209 13.16 -14.48 8.54
C LEU A 209 13.82 -14.24 7.18
N ALA A 210 15.01 -13.65 7.20
CA ALA A 210 15.92 -13.63 6.07
C ALA A 210 16.99 -14.70 6.27
N ALA A 211 17.24 -15.53 5.26
CA ALA A 211 18.23 -16.59 5.36
C ALA A 211 18.89 -16.85 4.01
N PHE A 212 20.20 -17.09 4.02
CA PHE A 212 20.86 -17.71 2.87
C PHE A 212 20.62 -19.21 2.88
N GLY A 213 20.47 -19.77 1.69
CA GLY A 213 20.53 -21.20 1.49
C GLY A 213 21.89 -21.66 1.01
N ASN A 214 21.94 -22.80 0.31
CA ASN A 214 23.17 -23.27 -0.34
C ASN A 214 23.08 -22.96 -1.84
N GLY A 215 23.66 -21.84 -2.27
CA GLY A 215 23.43 -21.31 -3.62
C GLY A 215 21.95 -20.99 -3.84
N ASN A 216 21.34 -21.63 -4.84
CA ASN A 216 19.92 -21.48 -5.18
C ASN A 216 19.00 -22.44 -4.41
N GLU A 217 19.53 -23.33 -3.57
CA GLU A 217 18.71 -24.19 -2.72
C GLU A 217 18.18 -23.42 -1.50
N PRO A 218 16.95 -23.69 -1.05
CA PRO A 218 16.40 -23.05 0.14
C PRO A 218 17.13 -23.44 1.44
N PRO A 219 17.09 -22.57 2.48
CA PRO A 219 17.57 -22.93 3.82
C PRO A 219 16.76 -24.09 4.41
N THR A 220 17.42 -24.95 5.19
CA THR A 220 16.75 -26.07 5.87
C THR A 220 15.84 -25.58 7.01
N GLN A 221 14.84 -26.37 7.40
CA GLN A 221 14.01 -26.06 8.57
C GLN A 221 14.86 -25.90 9.85
N GLN A 222 15.93 -26.69 10.00
CA GLN A 222 16.85 -26.57 11.12
C GLN A 222 17.59 -25.22 11.12
N ALA A 223 18.04 -24.75 9.95
CA ALA A 223 18.68 -23.44 9.82
C ALA A 223 17.71 -22.30 10.19
N LEU A 224 16.45 -22.37 9.75
CA LEU A 224 15.42 -21.40 10.11
C LEU A 224 15.12 -21.40 11.62
N ALA A 225 15.04 -22.57 12.24
CA ALA A 225 14.84 -22.71 13.68
C ALA A 225 16.04 -22.17 14.49
N GLN A 226 17.27 -22.33 13.97
CA GLN A 226 18.47 -21.75 14.56
C GLN A 226 18.46 -20.23 14.48
N ILE A 227 18.11 -19.64 13.33
CA ILE A 227 17.96 -18.18 13.20
C ILE A 227 16.94 -17.66 14.22
N LEU A 228 15.76 -18.29 14.28
CA LEU A 228 14.70 -17.87 15.20
C LEU A 228 15.13 -17.97 16.67
N SER A 229 15.84 -19.03 17.06
CA SER A 229 16.27 -19.24 18.45
C SER A 229 17.53 -18.43 18.84
N SER A 230 18.31 -17.98 17.86
CA SER A 230 19.49 -17.12 18.09
C SER A 230 19.14 -15.73 18.61
N GLY A 231 17.92 -15.25 18.39
CA GLY A 231 17.51 -13.87 18.70
C GLY A 231 18.24 -12.80 17.86
N VAL A 232 18.99 -13.20 16.82
CA VAL A 232 19.73 -12.25 15.97
C VAL A 232 18.78 -11.63 14.96
N LEU A 233 18.59 -10.30 15.06
CA LEU A 233 17.86 -9.52 14.06
C LEU A 233 18.68 -9.37 12.78
N SER A 234 18.00 -9.42 11.63
CA SER A 234 18.60 -8.93 10.39
C SER A 234 18.92 -7.43 10.54
N PRO A 235 20.06 -6.94 9.99
CA PRO A 235 20.47 -5.54 10.16
C PRO A 235 19.36 -4.56 9.78
N LYS A 236 19.05 -3.62 10.67
CA LYS A 236 17.98 -2.63 10.50
C LYS A 236 18.52 -1.34 9.88
N GLU A 237 17.64 -0.60 9.21
CA GLU A 237 17.96 0.68 8.61
C GLU A 237 17.38 1.86 9.41
N HIS A 238 17.86 3.07 9.08
CA HIS A 238 17.36 4.40 9.46
C HIS A 238 16.63 4.55 10.82
N LYS A 239 17.19 5.36 11.73
CA LYS A 239 16.46 5.76 12.94
C LYS A 239 15.28 6.68 12.56
N PRO A 240 14.04 6.40 13.02
CA PRO A 240 12.91 7.29 12.80
C PRO A 240 13.08 8.59 13.57
N THR A 241 12.41 9.63 13.08
CA THR A 241 12.19 10.83 13.90
C THR A 241 11.28 10.48 15.08
N PRO A 242 11.68 10.80 16.33
CA PRO A 242 10.84 10.57 17.51
C PRO A 242 9.48 11.26 17.40
N ARG A 243 8.45 10.64 17.98
CA ARG A 243 7.08 11.18 18.02
C ARG A 243 7.07 12.59 18.61
N GLY A 244 6.38 13.52 17.94
CA GLY A 244 6.24 14.92 18.39
C GLY A 244 7.45 15.82 18.11
N ALA A 245 8.52 15.31 17.50
CA ALA A 245 9.66 16.15 17.12
C ALA A 245 9.28 17.20 16.07
N ARG A 246 9.84 18.40 16.19
CA ARG A 246 9.60 19.52 15.26
C ARG A 246 10.54 19.42 14.05
N GLY A 247 10.14 20.05 12.94
CA GLY A 247 10.97 20.15 11.73
C GLY A 247 10.82 18.97 10.78
N ARG A 248 11.91 18.67 10.06
CA ARG A 248 11.97 17.58 9.07
C ARG A 248 11.73 16.23 9.75
N MET A 249 11.02 15.35 9.05
CA MET A 249 10.65 14.03 9.56
C MET A 249 11.25 12.93 8.69
N VAL A 250 11.95 12.01 9.32
CA VAL A 250 12.34 10.71 8.79
C VAL A 250 11.27 9.73 9.25
N TYR A 251 10.39 9.32 8.35
CA TYR A 251 9.32 8.37 8.66
C TYR A 251 9.87 6.99 9.03
N SER A 252 11.03 6.60 8.46
CA SER A 252 11.63 5.26 8.58
C SER A 252 10.67 4.14 8.14
N ARG A 253 11.11 2.90 8.32
CA ARG A 253 10.44 1.65 7.97
C ARG A 253 9.87 0.97 9.22
N VAL A 254 9.08 -0.08 9.02
CA VAL A 254 8.35 -0.78 10.10
C VAL A 254 8.84 -2.22 10.27
N SER A 255 9.17 -2.60 11.50
CA SER A 255 9.21 -3.96 12.02
C SER A 255 8.29 -4.00 13.24
N GLY A 256 7.02 -4.33 13.03
CA GLY A 256 6.04 -4.33 14.10
C GLY A 256 4.70 -4.92 13.72
N VAL A 257 3.79 -4.99 14.68
CA VAL A 257 2.40 -5.38 14.47
C VAL A 257 1.53 -4.13 14.54
N GLN A 258 1.01 -3.71 13.39
CA GLN A 258 0.12 -2.55 13.29
C GLN A 258 -1.32 -2.91 13.67
N ILE A 259 -2.07 -1.90 14.10
CA ILE A 259 -3.51 -1.98 14.34
C ILE A 259 -4.22 -1.46 13.10
N GLY A 260 -4.96 -2.36 12.45
CA GLY A 260 -5.79 -2.06 11.30
C GLY A 260 -5.16 -2.46 9.98
N SER A 261 -5.98 -2.98 9.09
CA SER A 261 -5.63 -3.41 7.73
C SER A 261 -6.58 -2.84 6.67
N THR A 262 -7.73 -2.30 7.10
CA THR A 262 -8.74 -1.70 6.22
C THR A 262 -9.24 -0.38 6.78
N TRP A 263 -9.23 0.67 5.97
CA TRP A 263 -9.94 1.93 6.21
C TRP A 263 -11.31 1.89 5.54
N SER A 264 -12.37 1.94 6.33
CA SER A 264 -13.76 1.96 5.84
C SER A 264 -14.37 3.34 6.00
N ALA A 265 -14.86 3.93 4.92
CA ALA A 265 -15.42 5.29 4.93
C ALA A 265 -16.80 5.36 4.27
N THR A 266 -17.64 6.26 4.77
CA THR A 266 -18.86 6.72 4.09
C THR A 266 -18.88 8.23 4.09
N VAL A 267 -18.81 8.82 2.89
CA VAL A 267 -18.66 10.25 2.67
C VAL A 267 -20.02 10.89 2.43
N SER A 268 -20.36 11.88 3.24
CA SER A 268 -21.62 12.65 3.16
C SER A 268 -21.39 14.09 3.61
N ASP A 269 -22.32 15.00 3.29
CA ASP A 269 -22.30 16.33 3.88
C ASP A 269 -22.52 16.24 5.40
N PRO A 270 -22.00 17.18 6.21
CA PRO A 270 -22.18 17.17 7.66
C PRO A 270 -23.63 17.00 8.11
N GLY A 271 -23.90 15.94 8.87
CA GLY A 271 -25.24 15.62 9.39
C GLY A 271 -26.26 15.18 8.34
N LYS A 272 -25.82 14.79 7.13
CA LYS A 272 -26.68 14.31 6.04
C LYS A 272 -26.37 12.85 5.69
N SER A 273 -27.28 12.22 4.94
CA SER A 273 -27.13 10.84 4.44
C SER A 273 -26.44 10.73 3.08
N CYS A 274 -26.22 11.86 2.40
CA CYS A 274 -25.58 11.94 1.09
C CYS A 274 -24.71 13.18 0.98
N LEU A 275 -23.76 13.14 0.06
CA LEU A 275 -22.95 14.26 -0.40
C LEU A 275 -23.67 14.96 -1.57
N SER A 276 -23.93 16.26 -1.44
CA SER A 276 -24.49 17.05 -2.53
C SER A 276 -23.52 17.13 -3.71
N THR A 277 -24.03 17.00 -4.94
CA THR A 277 -23.22 17.21 -6.15
C THR A 277 -22.65 18.63 -6.25
N THR A 278 -23.29 19.59 -5.60
CA THR A 278 -22.84 20.99 -5.52
C THR A 278 -21.64 21.21 -4.58
N SER A 279 -21.25 20.21 -3.80
CA SER A 279 -20.07 20.29 -2.92
C SER A 279 -18.75 20.18 -3.69
N ALA A 280 -18.78 19.72 -4.96
CA ALA A 280 -17.61 19.65 -5.83
C ALA A 280 -17.20 21.05 -6.36
N PRO A 281 -15.89 21.33 -6.53
CA PRO A 281 -14.76 20.40 -6.38
C PRO A 281 -14.39 20.14 -4.91
N ILE A 282 -14.24 18.86 -4.58
CA ILE A 282 -13.97 18.38 -3.21
C ILE A 282 -13.02 17.18 -3.24
N SER A 283 -12.12 17.10 -2.25
CA SER A 283 -11.17 15.99 -2.11
C SER A 283 -10.99 15.51 -0.69
N TRP A 284 -10.59 14.24 -0.57
CA TRP A 284 -10.21 13.59 0.68
C TRP A 284 -8.82 12.97 0.56
N PRO A 285 -7.90 13.24 1.50
CA PRO A 285 -6.60 12.58 1.54
C PRO A 285 -6.72 11.05 1.66
N ILE A 286 -5.78 10.36 1.01
CA ILE A 286 -5.52 8.92 1.12
C ILE A 286 -4.09 8.75 1.62
N ALA A 287 -3.92 8.00 2.71
CA ALA A 287 -2.67 7.84 3.44
C ALA A 287 -2.03 9.18 3.88
N SER A 288 -2.81 10.09 4.49
CA SER A 288 -2.26 11.35 5.02
C SER A 288 -1.28 11.16 6.17
N LEU A 289 -0.29 12.05 6.25
CA LEU A 289 0.88 11.91 7.13
C LEU A 289 0.98 13.05 8.16
N GLU A 290 1.85 12.89 9.15
CA GLU A 290 2.16 13.95 10.13
C GLU A 290 2.84 15.19 9.50
N ARG A 291 3.54 15.04 8.38
CA ARG A 291 4.08 16.15 7.56
C ARG A 291 3.59 16.00 6.12
N GLY A 292 2.28 16.10 5.95
CA GLY A 292 1.54 15.83 4.72
C GLY A 292 0.03 15.70 4.97
N ARG A 293 -0.54 16.60 5.77
CA ARG A 293 -1.98 16.59 6.13
C ARG A 293 -2.90 17.22 5.09
N LEU A 294 -2.32 17.92 4.10
CA LEU A 294 -3.03 18.66 3.05
C LEU A 294 -4.04 19.67 3.61
N GLY A 295 -3.70 20.31 4.74
CA GLY A 295 -4.55 21.32 5.39
C GLY A 295 -5.74 20.78 6.18
N THR A 296 -5.97 19.46 6.21
CA THR A 296 -7.14 18.86 6.89
C THR A 296 -6.94 18.62 8.39
N GLY A 297 -5.69 18.67 8.87
CA GLY A 297 -5.33 18.23 10.22
C GLY A 297 -5.32 16.71 10.43
N GLN A 298 -5.84 15.91 9.49
CA GLN A 298 -5.94 14.46 9.63
C GLN A 298 -4.61 13.75 9.33
N VAL A 299 -4.27 12.78 10.17
CA VAL A 299 -3.21 11.79 9.95
C VAL A 299 -3.86 10.41 9.89
N GLN A 300 -3.61 9.64 8.82
CA GLN A 300 -4.22 8.32 8.61
C GLN A 300 -3.29 7.15 8.94
N THR A 301 -2.05 7.44 9.32
CA THR A 301 -1.05 6.47 9.75
C THR A 301 -1.60 5.47 10.78
N ALA A 302 -1.35 4.16 10.58
CA ALA A 302 -1.72 3.11 11.53
C ALA A 302 -0.77 3.04 12.74
N GLU A 303 -1.31 2.99 13.95
CA GLU A 303 -0.55 2.79 15.19
C GLU A 303 0.04 1.37 15.26
N LEU A 304 1.18 1.21 15.95
CA LEU A 304 1.77 -0.11 16.22
C LEU A 304 1.38 -0.60 17.61
N LYS A 305 0.81 -1.81 17.69
CA LYS A 305 0.51 -2.49 18.95
C LYS A 305 1.79 -2.95 19.67
N ALA A 306 2.77 -3.42 18.89
CA ALA A 306 4.09 -3.82 19.36
C ALA A 306 5.09 -3.63 18.20
N HIS A 307 6.33 -3.23 18.50
CA HIS A 307 7.33 -2.96 17.47
C HIS A 307 8.74 -3.05 18.03
N TYR A 308 9.72 -3.28 17.17
CA TYR A 308 11.13 -3.32 17.59
C TYR A 308 11.66 -1.93 17.96
N PRO A 309 12.71 -1.88 18.80
CA PRO A 309 13.48 -0.66 18.99
C PRO A 309 14.01 -0.13 17.65
N GLY A 310 14.05 1.19 17.49
CA GLY A 310 14.64 1.83 16.31
C GLY A 310 13.83 1.73 15.02
N THR A 311 12.64 1.12 15.04
CA THR A 311 11.70 1.17 13.91
C THR A 311 10.73 2.34 14.03
N ALA A 312 10.09 2.75 12.93
CA ALA A 312 9.02 3.74 12.95
C ALA A 312 7.97 3.44 14.03
N TRP A 313 7.55 4.45 14.77
CA TRP A 313 6.57 4.30 15.86
C TRP A 313 5.13 4.11 15.35
N ALA A 314 4.91 4.29 14.05
CA ALA A 314 3.65 4.03 13.37
C ALA A 314 3.89 3.65 11.89
N ALA A 315 2.95 2.96 11.27
CA ALA A 315 3.03 2.55 9.88
C ALA A 315 2.66 3.70 8.93
N HIS A 316 3.54 4.69 8.83
CA HIS A 316 3.28 5.94 8.14
C HIS A 316 2.81 5.79 6.69
N GLY A 317 3.42 4.84 5.96
CA GLY A 317 3.09 4.60 4.56
C GLY A 317 1.71 3.97 4.33
N ASN A 318 1.06 3.39 5.35
CA ASN A 318 -0.15 2.57 5.21
C ASN A 318 -0.06 1.52 4.09
N TYR A 319 1.15 1.03 3.78
CA TYR A 319 1.35 0.02 2.75
C TYR A 319 0.57 -1.25 3.08
N GLY A 320 -0.12 -1.80 2.08
CA GLY A 320 -1.01 -2.94 2.23
C GLY A 320 -2.39 -2.61 2.83
N VAL A 321 -2.64 -1.40 3.33
CA VAL A 321 -3.96 -1.01 3.84
C VAL A 321 -4.97 -0.93 2.70
N ALA A 322 -6.11 -1.60 2.85
CA ALA A 322 -7.25 -1.47 1.94
C ALA A 322 -8.07 -0.23 2.29
N TYR A 323 -8.40 0.59 1.30
CA TYR A 323 -9.38 1.66 1.43
C TYR A 323 -10.68 1.22 0.75
N ASP A 324 -11.78 1.34 1.48
CA ASP A 324 -13.13 1.05 0.98
C ASP A 324 -14.05 2.23 1.28
N ILE A 325 -14.25 3.06 0.26
CA ILE A 325 -14.88 4.37 0.40
C ILE A 325 -16.21 4.35 -0.35
N ARG A 326 -17.30 4.55 0.38
CA ARG A 326 -18.64 4.75 -0.19
C ARG A 326 -19.00 6.23 -0.19
N ILE A 327 -19.56 6.70 -1.28
CA ILE A 327 -19.96 8.09 -1.50
C ILE A 327 -21.41 8.08 -2.03
N PRO A 328 -22.41 8.05 -1.14
CA PRO A 328 -23.79 8.32 -1.53
C PRO A 328 -23.90 9.77 -2.04
N LEU A 329 -24.11 9.95 -3.33
CA LEU A 329 -24.27 11.25 -3.98
C LEU A 329 -25.74 11.56 -4.18
N CYS A 330 -26.13 12.83 -3.98
CA CYS A 330 -27.47 13.30 -4.26
C CYS A 330 -27.45 14.62 -5.04
N ASN A 331 -28.28 14.73 -6.07
CA ASN A 331 -28.47 15.96 -6.80
C ASN A 331 -29.72 16.69 -6.30
N ARG A 332 -29.54 17.67 -5.41
CA ARG A 332 -30.64 18.49 -4.88
C ARG A 332 -30.94 19.73 -5.72
N SER A 333 -30.23 19.92 -6.82
CA SER A 333 -30.46 21.04 -7.73
C SER A 333 -31.60 20.73 -8.70
N LYS A 334 -32.07 21.76 -9.41
CA LYS A 334 -33.10 21.63 -10.46
C LYS A 334 -32.53 21.22 -11.82
N SER A 335 -31.20 21.17 -11.96
CA SER A 335 -30.50 20.83 -13.20
C SER A 335 -29.78 19.49 -13.05
N PRO A 336 -29.55 18.74 -14.15
CA PRO A 336 -28.66 17.58 -14.12
C PRO A 336 -27.27 17.97 -13.59
N ALA A 337 -26.56 17.04 -12.97
CA ALA A 337 -25.20 17.22 -12.47
C ALA A 337 -24.32 16.06 -12.94
N ALA A 338 -23.06 16.34 -13.26
CA ALA A 338 -22.08 15.32 -13.60
C ALA A 338 -20.75 15.63 -12.90
N LEU A 339 -20.18 14.61 -12.26
CA LEU A 339 -18.92 14.70 -11.54
C LEU A 339 -17.90 13.73 -12.13
N ALA A 340 -16.68 14.19 -12.32
CA ALA A 340 -15.52 13.38 -12.67
C ALA A 340 -14.83 12.89 -11.40
N VAL A 341 -14.44 11.62 -11.37
CA VAL A 341 -13.68 11.01 -10.28
C VAL A 341 -12.20 10.94 -10.65
N ALA A 342 -11.33 11.35 -9.73
CA ALA A 342 -9.88 11.24 -9.90
C ALA A 342 -9.20 10.80 -8.60
N LEU A 343 -8.14 10.00 -8.70
CA LEU A 343 -7.12 9.89 -7.65
C LEU A 343 -5.95 10.76 -8.11
N GLU A 344 -5.36 11.59 -7.25
CA GLU A 344 -4.34 12.57 -7.64
C GLU A 344 -3.17 12.61 -6.65
N SER A 345 -2.02 13.12 -7.10
CA SER A 345 -0.78 13.21 -6.31
C SER A 345 -0.33 14.67 -6.17
N PRO A 346 -1.03 15.51 -5.37
CA PRO A 346 -0.69 16.92 -5.19
C PRO A 346 0.66 17.09 -4.48
N LEU A 347 1.20 18.31 -4.52
CA LEU A 347 2.34 18.69 -3.69
C LEU A 347 1.95 18.62 -2.22
N LYS A 348 2.84 18.00 -1.43
CA LYS A 348 2.64 17.78 -0.01
C LYS A 348 2.75 19.10 0.77
N THR A 349 1.75 19.40 1.59
CA THR A 349 1.72 20.54 2.52
C THR A 349 0.98 20.15 3.80
N ASP A 350 1.28 20.84 4.90
CA ASP A 350 0.50 20.77 6.14
C ASP A 350 -0.52 21.91 6.27
N GLN A 351 -0.34 22.98 5.50
CA GLN A 351 -1.17 24.19 5.60
C GLN A 351 -2.42 24.08 4.73
N ALA A 352 -3.51 24.68 5.20
CA ALA A 352 -4.68 24.92 4.38
C ALA A 352 -4.40 26.09 3.42
N VAL A 353 -4.19 25.77 2.15
CA VAL A 353 -3.85 26.75 1.09
C VAL A 353 -5.05 27.10 0.19
N GLY A 354 -6.27 26.75 0.61
CA GLY A 354 -7.50 26.99 -0.16
C GLY A 354 -7.74 26.03 -1.34
N GLY A 355 -6.97 24.94 -1.45
CA GLY A 355 -7.07 23.98 -2.53
C GLY A 355 -5.90 22.99 -2.56
N LEU A 356 -5.62 22.45 -3.74
CA LEU A 356 -4.50 21.54 -3.97
C LEU A 356 -3.47 22.16 -4.91
N GLN A 357 -2.19 21.95 -4.62
CA GLN A 357 -1.08 22.45 -5.42
C GLN A 357 -0.53 21.35 -6.34
N PHE A 358 -0.32 21.70 -7.60
CA PHE A 358 0.18 20.80 -8.65
C PHE A 358 1.34 21.47 -9.40
N ILE A 359 2.03 20.72 -10.25
CA ILE A 359 3.04 21.25 -11.16
C ILE A 359 2.62 21.01 -12.61
N SER A 360 2.85 21.98 -13.49
CA SER A 360 2.47 21.88 -14.91
C SER A 360 3.31 20.88 -15.70
N SER A 361 4.56 20.67 -15.27
CA SER A 361 5.51 19.76 -15.92
C SER A 361 5.70 18.52 -15.05
N PRO A 362 5.46 17.30 -15.56
CA PRO A 362 5.54 16.09 -14.75
C PRO A 362 6.92 15.91 -14.11
N SER A 363 6.94 15.69 -12.79
CA SER A 363 8.17 15.36 -12.06
C SER A 363 8.71 13.99 -12.49
N ARG A 364 10.03 13.79 -12.37
CA ARG A 364 10.62 12.46 -12.54
C ARG A 364 10.20 11.49 -11.45
N SER A 365 9.91 11.99 -10.25
CA SER A 365 9.52 11.19 -9.08
C SER A 365 8.12 10.63 -9.25
N VAL A 366 8.01 9.30 -9.30
CA VAL A 366 6.74 8.57 -9.25
C VAL A 366 6.31 8.44 -7.79
N MET A 367 5.06 8.81 -7.51
CA MET A 367 4.45 8.81 -6.18
C MET A 367 3.41 7.72 -6.02
N PHE A 368 2.82 7.23 -7.11
CA PHE A 368 1.83 6.15 -7.04
C PHE A 368 1.91 5.27 -8.27
N ARG A 369 1.90 3.95 -8.06
CA ARG A 369 1.74 2.91 -9.08
C ARG A 369 0.80 1.85 -8.53
N GLY A 370 -0.41 1.77 -9.05
CA GLY A 370 -1.38 0.82 -8.48
C GLY A 370 -2.76 0.90 -9.11
N THR A 371 -3.61 -0.06 -8.73
CA THR A 371 -4.98 -0.14 -9.23
C THR A 371 -5.96 0.58 -8.31
N VAL A 372 -6.89 1.32 -8.91
CA VAL A 372 -8.11 1.82 -8.27
C VAL A 372 -9.31 1.15 -8.93
N GLU A 373 -10.20 0.56 -8.12
CA GLU A 373 -11.50 0.02 -8.54
C GLU A 373 -12.60 1.01 -8.20
N LEU A 374 -13.48 1.30 -9.16
CA LEU A 374 -14.65 2.15 -9.00
C LEU A 374 -15.91 1.34 -9.33
N ASN A 375 -17.00 1.60 -8.62
CA ASN A 375 -18.31 1.06 -8.92
C ASN A 375 -19.37 2.17 -8.83
N GLY A 376 -20.29 2.19 -9.80
CA GLY A 376 -21.37 3.20 -9.86
C GLY A 376 -21.09 4.36 -10.82
N LEU A 377 -20.02 4.29 -11.61
CA LEU A 377 -19.74 5.21 -12.71
C LEU A 377 -20.77 5.02 -13.85
N ASP A 378 -20.85 6.03 -14.72
CA ASP A 378 -21.60 5.99 -15.96
C ASP A 378 -21.00 4.97 -16.95
N GLY A 379 -21.86 4.38 -17.79
CA GLY A 379 -21.49 3.37 -18.76
C GLY A 379 -21.44 1.94 -18.20
N GLN A 380 -21.16 0.99 -19.09
CA GLN A 380 -21.07 -0.44 -18.76
C GLN A 380 -19.65 -0.98 -19.03
N PRO A 381 -19.13 -1.87 -18.18
CA PRO A 381 -19.69 -2.27 -16.89
C PRO A 381 -19.62 -1.12 -15.85
N SER A 382 -20.57 -1.09 -14.90
CA SER A 382 -20.59 -0.09 -13.83
C SER A 382 -19.38 -0.18 -12.88
N ARG A 383 -18.80 -1.39 -12.76
CA ARG A 383 -17.53 -1.64 -12.09
C ARG A 383 -16.39 -1.54 -13.08
N GLN A 384 -15.47 -0.60 -12.84
CA GLN A 384 -14.31 -0.36 -13.68
C GLN A 384 -13.06 -0.23 -12.82
N SER A 385 -11.95 -0.78 -13.29
CA SER A 385 -10.66 -0.69 -12.60
C SER A 385 -9.62 -0.08 -13.53
N PHE A 386 -8.73 0.74 -12.96
CA PHE A 386 -7.68 1.42 -13.70
C PHE A 386 -6.35 1.26 -12.97
N HIS A 387 -5.30 0.92 -13.71
CA HIS A 387 -3.93 1.08 -13.24
C HIS A 387 -3.52 2.54 -13.45
N LEU A 388 -2.92 3.15 -12.43
CA LEU A 388 -2.44 4.53 -12.46
C LEU A 388 -0.95 4.59 -12.22
N VAL A 389 -0.27 5.45 -12.97
CA VAL A 389 1.10 5.89 -12.67
C VAL A 389 1.07 7.40 -12.47
N GLN A 390 1.39 7.85 -11.26
CA GLN A 390 1.33 9.27 -10.90
C GLN A 390 2.65 9.78 -10.40
N ARG A 391 2.95 11.03 -10.75
CA ARG A 391 4.19 11.73 -10.41
C ARG A 391 3.91 12.83 -9.38
N ALA A 392 4.96 13.31 -8.74
CA ALA A 392 4.84 14.36 -7.74
C ALA A 392 4.20 15.62 -8.33
N GLY A 393 3.15 16.13 -7.67
CA GLY A 393 2.40 17.30 -8.10
C GLY A 393 1.54 17.09 -9.35
N GLN A 394 1.25 15.85 -9.74
CA GLN A 394 0.43 15.55 -10.92
C GLN A 394 -1.08 15.57 -10.59
N GLN A 395 -1.84 16.29 -11.42
CA GLN A 395 -3.30 16.16 -11.46
C GLN A 395 -3.66 14.79 -12.03
N GLY A 396 -4.53 14.06 -11.35
CA GLY A 396 -4.89 12.72 -11.77
C GLY A 396 -5.76 12.73 -13.03
N PRO A 397 -5.65 11.70 -13.89
CA PRO A 397 -6.53 11.56 -15.03
C PRO A 397 -7.96 11.25 -14.57
N GLU A 398 -8.93 11.63 -15.40
CA GLU A 398 -10.34 11.26 -15.18
C GLU A 398 -10.49 9.73 -15.23
N LEU A 399 -10.96 9.14 -14.11
CA LEU A 399 -11.22 7.70 -14.01
C LEU A 399 -12.58 7.34 -14.59
N GLY A 400 -13.52 8.27 -14.51
CA GLY A 400 -14.84 8.20 -15.12
C GLY A 400 -15.77 9.24 -14.52
N ARG A 401 -17.01 9.24 -14.99
CA ARG A 401 -18.05 10.19 -14.57
C ARG A 401 -19.18 9.49 -13.84
N ILE A 402 -19.86 10.24 -13.00
CA ILE A 402 -21.15 9.87 -12.45
C ILE A 402 -22.13 11.03 -12.68
N SER A 403 -23.22 10.73 -13.39
CA SER A 403 -24.26 11.71 -13.75
C SER A 403 -25.54 11.48 -12.93
N LEU A 404 -26.14 12.56 -12.44
CA LEU A 404 -27.35 12.53 -11.62
C LEU A 404 -28.38 13.51 -12.18
N THR A 405 -29.59 13.03 -12.46
CA THR A 405 -30.76 13.85 -12.77
C THR A 405 -31.25 14.62 -11.53
N PRO A 406 -32.07 15.67 -11.68
CA PRO A 406 -32.62 16.41 -10.54
C PRO A 406 -33.37 15.48 -9.56
N GLY A 407 -33.03 15.56 -8.27
CA GLY A 407 -33.60 14.72 -7.20
C GLY A 407 -33.00 13.31 -7.08
N GLU A 408 -32.12 12.90 -8.00
CA GLU A 408 -31.56 11.55 -8.00
C GLU A 408 -30.54 11.34 -6.88
N THR A 409 -30.46 10.11 -6.40
CA THR A 409 -29.39 9.60 -5.53
C THR A 409 -28.69 8.42 -6.19
N ARG A 410 -27.36 8.43 -6.19
CA ARG A 410 -26.52 7.33 -6.70
C ARG A 410 -25.39 7.05 -5.73
N GLU A 411 -24.94 5.80 -5.66
CA GLU A 411 -23.77 5.42 -4.86
C GLU A 411 -22.54 5.27 -5.76
N LEU A 412 -21.47 5.99 -5.42
CA LEU A 412 -20.13 5.72 -5.93
C LEU A 412 -19.35 4.96 -4.85
N ARG A 413 -18.66 3.88 -5.23
CA ARG A 413 -17.71 3.19 -4.36
C ARG A 413 -16.33 3.18 -4.98
N VAL A 414 -15.32 3.54 -4.19
CA VAL A 414 -13.91 3.55 -4.60
C VAL A 414 -13.14 2.62 -3.69
N ARG A 415 -12.37 1.71 -4.27
CA ARG A 415 -11.54 0.74 -3.56
C ARG A 415 -10.12 0.74 -4.10
N LEU A 416 -9.16 0.72 -3.19
CA LEU A 416 -7.75 0.47 -3.53
C LEU A 416 -7.06 -0.26 -2.37
N ILE A 417 -5.93 -0.90 -2.66
CA ILE A 417 -4.97 -1.31 -1.63
C ILE A 417 -3.75 -0.43 -1.86
N TYR A 418 -3.31 0.26 -0.81
CA TYR A 418 -2.21 1.21 -0.92
C TYR A 418 -0.88 0.46 -1.18
N PRO A 419 -0.27 0.60 -2.35
CA PRO A 419 0.83 -0.27 -2.76
C PRO A 419 2.14 0.11 -2.07
N ALA A 420 3.02 -0.86 -1.83
CA ALA A 420 4.31 -0.65 -1.15
C ALA A 420 5.24 0.34 -1.87
N ASP A 421 5.13 0.41 -3.20
CA ASP A 421 5.95 1.28 -4.06
C ASP A 421 5.40 2.72 -4.17
N ALA A 422 4.40 3.10 -3.35
CA ALA A 422 3.84 4.45 -3.32
C ALA A 422 4.54 5.38 -2.32
N THR A 423 4.42 6.67 -2.58
CA THR A 423 4.82 7.77 -1.68
C THR A 423 3.59 8.60 -1.33
N PRO A 424 3.14 8.57 -0.07
CA PRO A 424 1.97 9.33 0.38
C PRO A 424 2.21 10.84 0.52
N PRO A 425 1.14 11.64 0.55
CA PRO A 425 -0.26 11.26 0.38
C PRO A 425 -0.75 11.33 -1.08
N GLN A 426 -1.83 10.59 -1.38
CA GLN A 426 -2.68 10.83 -2.55
C GLN A 426 -3.99 11.50 -2.10
N VAL A 427 -4.83 11.92 -3.05
CA VAL A 427 -6.17 12.44 -2.77
C VAL A 427 -7.20 11.80 -3.70
N LEU A 428 -8.36 11.44 -3.16
CA LEU A 428 -9.55 11.12 -3.94
C LEU A 428 -10.35 12.39 -4.16
N SER A 429 -10.71 12.70 -5.40
CA SER A 429 -11.35 13.95 -5.80
C SER A 429 -12.63 13.71 -6.59
N LEU A 430 -13.64 14.53 -6.32
CA LEU A 430 -14.78 14.74 -7.19
C LEU A 430 -14.70 16.13 -7.80
N LEU A 431 -14.68 16.20 -9.13
CA LEU A 431 -14.51 17.43 -9.89
C LEU A 431 -15.77 17.72 -10.72
N PRO A 432 -16.23 18.98 -10.81
CA PRO A 432 -17.36 19.30 -11.67
C PRO A 432 -16.97 19.12 -13.14
N VAL A 433 -17.84 18.46 -13.92
CA VAL A 433 -17.71 18.41 -15.37
C VAL A 433 -18.34 19.68 -15.95
N LYS A 434 -17.60 20.43 -16.77
CA LYS A 434 -18.19 21.57 -17.50
C LYS A 434 -19.34 21.05 -18.36
N GLN A 435 -20.56 21.47 -18.06
CA GLN A 435 -21.70 21.24 -18.92
C GLN A 435 -21.61 22.24 -20.08
N SER A 436 -21.51 21.74 -21.31
CA SER A 436 -21.80 22.58 -22.46
C SER A 436 -23.28 22.98 -22.39
N PRO A 437 -23.66 24.24 -22.64
CA PRO A 437 -25.07 24.61 -22.71
C PRO A 437 -25.77 23.73 -23.74
N ALA A 438 -26.98 23.28 -23.43
CA ALA A 438 -27.83 22.60 -24.40
C ALA A 438 -27.99 23.49 -25.64
N PRO A 439 -27.98 22.94 -26.87
CA PRO A 439 -28.39 23.71 -28.03
C PRO A 439 -29.79 24.26 -27.74
N PRO A 440 -30.07 25.55 -28.04
CA PRO A 440 -31.42 26.07 -27.88
C PRO A 440 -32.37 25.19 -28.70
N ASP A 441 -33.42 24.71 -28.05
CA ASP A 441 -34.51 23.98 -28.71
C ASP A 441 -34.89 24.77 -29.96
N SER A 442 -34.77 24.14 -31.12
CA SER A 442 -35.31 24.65 -32.36
C SER A 442 -36.83 24.64 -32.23
N LEU A 443 -37.37 25.73 -31.68
CA LEU A 443 -38.73 26.16 -31.93
C LEU A 443 -38.81 26.37 -33.46
N GLN A 444 -39.26 25.35 -34.17
CA GLN A 444 -39.79 25.54 -35.51
C GLN A 444 -41.28 25.90 -35.40
N PRO A 445 -41.75 26.85 -36.21
CA PRO A 445 -43.07 27.48 -36.13
C PRO A 445 -44.23 26.56 -36.50
#